data_AF-A0A3D5DUD8-F1
#
_entry.id   AF-A0A3D5DUD8-F1
#
_cell.length_a   1.000
_cell.length_b   1.000
_cell.length_c   1.000
_cell.angle_alpha   90.00
_cell.angle_beta   90.00
_cell.angle_gamma   90.00
#
_symmetry.space_group_name_H-M   'P 1'
#
loop_
_entity.id
_entity.type
_entity.pdbx_description
1 polymer ?
#
loop_
_entity_poly.entity_id
_entity_poly.type
_entity_poly.pdbx_seq_one_letter_code
_entity_poly.pdbx_strand_id
1 'polypeptide(L)' 'MGGVGQGTQHVGAAAQDEHRIAAGGPAGEKSKSSKLLDQFGRNFTKQAQEGKLDPVVGRQTEIERIMQILARRQKNNPVL' A
#
# COMPACT_ATOMS: atom_id res chain seq x y z
N MET A 1 44.23 12.38 -36.97
CA MET A 1 44.01 13.61 -36.16
C MET A 1 42.53 13.72 -35.91
N GLY A 2 41.94 13.68 -34.73
CA GLY A 2 42.44 13.73 -33.34
C GLY A 2 41.32 14.35 -32.48
N GLY A 3 41.01 13.74 -31.34
CA GLY A 3 40.01 14.14 -30.32
C GLY A 3 38.76 13.23 -30.31
N VAL A 4 38.47 12.32 -29.37
CA VAL A 4 38.58 12.29 -27.87
C VAL A 4 38.00 13.57 -27.27
N GLY A 5 36.98 13.60 -26.40
CA GLY A 5 36.20 12.61 -25.66
C GLY A 5 35.57 13.33 -24.46
N GLN A 6 34.32 12.99 -24.10
CA GLN A 6 33.64 13.15 -22.79
C GLN A 6 32.13 12.88 -23.09
N GLY A 7 31.45 11.87 -22.58
CA GLY A 7 31.67 11.16 -21.34
C GLY A 7 30.88 11.82 -20.20
N THR A 8 29.56 11.83 -20.30
CA THR A 8 28.67 11.95 -19.13
C THR A 8 27.65 10.83 -19.19
N GLN A 9 28.05 9.73 -18.55
CA GLN A 9 27.16 8.70 -18.06
C GLN A 9 26.32 9.31 -16.95
N HIS A 10 25.00 9.36 -17.12
CA HIS A 10 24.09 9.41 -15.98
C HIS A 10 23.54 8.00 -15.77
N VAL A 11 24.15 7.36 -14.77
CA VAL A 11 23.75 6.13 -14.13
C VAL A 11 22.41 6.29 -13.40
N GLY A 12 21.55 5.28 -13.56
CA GLY A 12 20.77 4.62 -12.49
C GLY A 12 19.77 5.43 -11.66
N ALA A 13 18.48 5.15 -11.89
CA ALA A 13 17.51 4.85 -10.83
C ALA A 13 16.29 4.21 -11.52
N ALA A 14 16.22 2.89 -11.58
CA ALA A 14 15.47 2.10 -10.60
C ALA A 14 13.98 2.49 -10.58
N ALA A 15 13.22 1.68 -11.32
CA ALA A 15 11.88 1.20 -11.00
C ALA A 15 11.03 2.09 -10.09
N GLN A 16 10.02 2.73 -10.68
CA GLN A 16 8.76 2.97 -9.99
C GLN A 16 7.62 2.55 -10.92
N ASP A 17 7.49 1.23 -11.07
CA ASP A 17 6.20 0.63 -11.38
C ASP A 17 5.32 0.81 -10.13
N GLU A 18 4.75 2.01 -9.99
CA GLU A 18 3.63 2.21 -9.09
C GLU A 18 2.39 1.61 -9.76
N HIS A 19 2.17 0.32 -9.52
CA HIS A 19 0.88 -0.29 -9.82
C HIS A 19 -0.17 0.31 -8.88
N ARG A 20 -0.70 1.46 -9.29
CA ARG A 20 -1.87 2.12 -8.72
C ARG A 20 -3.03 1.14 -8.82
N ILE A 21 -3.33 0.41 -7.75
CA ILE A 21 -4.66 -0.15 -7.57
C ILE A 21 -5.57 1.05 -7.34
N ALA A 22 -6.17 1.51 -8.43
CA ALA A 22 -7.16 2.57 -8.44
C ALA A 22 -8.42 2.09 -7.70
N ALA A 23 -8.45 2.28 -6.38
CA ALA A 23 -9.71 2.49 -5.69
C ALA A 23 -10.18 3.90 -6.08
N GLY A 24 -11.09 3.97 -7.05
CA GLY A 24 -11.68 5.21 -7.55
C GLY A 24 -12.39 5.98 -6.44
N GLY A 25 -11.74 7.04 -5.96
CA GLY A 25 -12.31 8.10 -5.12
C GLY A 25 -11.60 9.42 -5.43
N PRO A 26 -12.31 10.55 -5.49
CA PRO A 26 -11.79 11.80 -6.04
C PRO A 26 -10.53 12.26 -5.31
N ALA A 27 -9.50 12.59 -6.08
CA ALA A 27 -8.14 12.87 -5.62
C ALA A 27 -7.95 14.29 -5.02
N GLY A 28 -8.96 14.85 -4.36
CA GLY A 28 -8.94 16.24 -3.86
C GLY A 28 -8.65 16.43 -2.36
N GLU A 29 -8.80 15.40 -1.52
CA GLU A 29 -8.89 15.58 -0.05
C GLU A 29 -7.85 14.79 0.78
N LYS A 30 -6.91 14.10 0.13
CA LYS A 30 -6.03 13.10 0.79
C LYS A 30 -4.94 13.70 1.70
N SER A 31 -4.68 15.01 1.66
CA SER A 31 -3.53 15.59 2.35
C SER A 31 -3.76 15.95 3.83
N LYS A 32 -5.02 16.20 4.24
CA LYS A 32 -5.35 16.55 5.64
C LYS A 32 -5.71 15.33 6.49
N SER A 33 -6.46 14.38 5.93
CA SER A 33 -6.87 13.16 6.65
C SER A 33 -5.71 12.23 6.95
N SER A 34 -4.75 12.08 6.01
CA SER A 34 -3.57 11.22 6.21
C SER A 34 -2.75 11.64 7.42
N LYS A 35 -2.49 12.95 7.62
CA LYS A 35 -1.63 13.44 8.71
C LYS A 35 -2.18 13.11 10.10
N LEU A 36 -3.50 13.17 10.28
CA LEU A 36 -4.14 12.75 11.54
C LEU A 36 -4.08 11.23 11.72
N LEU A 37 -4.36 10.47 10.66
CA LEU A 37 -4.29 9.00 10.68
C LEU A 37 -2.86 8.50 10.99
N ASP A 38 -1.83 9.18 10.50
CA ASP A 38 -0.44 8.85 10.76
C ASP A 38 -0.01 9.15 12.21
N GLN A 39 -0.66 10.13 12.86
CA GLN A 39 -0.35 10.51 14.24
C GLN A 39 -1.02 9.58 15.26
N PHE A 40 -2.22 9.06 14.97
CA PHE A 40 -3.02 8.28 15.92
C PHE A 40 -3.24 6.82 15.51
N GLY A 41 -2.96 6.47 14.26
CA GLY A 41 -3.18 5.13 13.70
C GLY A 41 -1.89 4.45 13.25
N ARG A 42 -2.02 3.17 12.89
CA ARG A 42 -0.96 2.41 12.21
C ARG A 42 -1.53 1.83 10.92
N ASN A 43 -0.83 2.04 9.81
CA ASN A 43 -1.23 1.52 8.51
C ASN A 43 -0.70 0.09 8.30
N PHE A 44 -1.54 -0.91 8.60
CA PHE A 44 -1.18 -2.32 8.43
C PHE A 44 -1.08 -2.75 6.96
N THR A 45 -1.84 -2.15 6.04
CA THR A 45 -1.73 -2.44 4.61
C THR A 45 -0.34 -2.09 4.07
N LYS A 46 0.20 -0.94 4.50
CA LYS A 46 1.57 -0.53 4.16
C LYS A 46 2.61 -1.48 4.77
N GLN A 47 2.45 -1.85 6.05
CA GLN A 47 3.36 -2.79 6.70
C GLN A 47 3.35 -4.18 6.05
N ALA A 48 2.18 -4.66 5.59
CA ALA A 48 2.05 -5.91 4.85
C ALA A 48 2.82 -5.87 3.53
N GLN A 49 2.69 -4.78 2.77
CA GLN A 49 3.44 -4.57 1.51
C GLN A 49 4.96 -4.52 1.74
N GLU A 50 5.38 -3.95 2.87
CA GLU A 50 6.79 -3.89 3.28
C GLU A 50 7.31 -5.21 3.91
N GLY A 51 6.47 -6.24 4.03
CA GLY A 51 6.87 -7.53 4.60
C GLY A 51 7.14 -7.49 6.11
N LYS A 52 6.61 -6.50 6.83
CA LYS A 52 6.84 -6.29 8.27
C LYS A 52 5.84 -7.02 9.18
N LEU A 53 4.90 -7.76 8.61
CA LEU A 53 3.91 -8.53 9.37
C LEU A 53 4.31 -10.00 9.45
N ASP A 54 4.21 -10.57 10.64
CA ASP A 54 4.41 -12.00 10.84
C ASP A 54 3.26 -12.81 10.22
N PRO A 55 3.54 -14.00 9.66
CA PRO A 55 2.52 -14.86 9.11
C PRO A 55 1.56 -15.36 10.20
N VAL A 56 0.25 -15.30 9.92
CA VAL A 56 -0.78 -15.78 10.84
C VAL A 56 -1.10 -17.25 10.55
N VAL A 57 -0.87 -18.12 11.53
CA VAL A 57 -1.11 -19.57 11.42
C VAL A 57 -2.41 -19.95 12.14
N GLY A 58 -3.18 -20.87 11.54
CA GLY A 58 -4.36 -21.49 12.18
C GLY A 58 -5.64 -20.65 12.24
N ARG A 59 -5.69 -19.46 11.61
CA ARG A 59 -6.87 -18.55 11.62
C ARG A 59 -7.58 -18.42 10.27
N GLN A 60 -7.53 -19.47 9.44
CA GLN A 60 -8.04 -19.42 8.06
C GLN A 60 -9.55 -19.15 8.01
N THR A 61 -10.32 -19.81 8.88
CA THR A 61 -11.80 -19.71 8.90
C THR A 61 -12.27 -18.34 9.38
N GLU A 62 -11.59 -17.74 10.35
CA GLU A 62 -11.90 -16.39 10.83
C GLU A 62 -11.57 -15.33 9.78
N ILE A 63 -10.40 -15.44 9.14
CA ILE A 63 -10.00 -14.52 8.06
C ILE A 63 -11.02 -14.56 6.92
N GLU A 64 -11.43 -15.75 6.50
CA GLU A 64 -12.45 -15.93 5.46
C GLU A 64 -13.79 -15.33 5.88
N ARG A 65 -14.24 -15.60 7.12
CA ARG A 65 -15.50 -15.03 7.65
C ARG A 65 -15.45 -13.50 7.71
N ILE A 66 -14.35 -12.91 8.16
CA ILE A 66 -14.16 -11.45 8.19
C ILE A 66 -14.28 -10.87 6.79
N MET A 67 -13.59 -11.48 5.81
CA MET A 67 -13.64 -11.04 4.41
C MET A 67 -15.09 -11.09 3.86
N GLN A 68 -15.82 -12.16 4.12
CA GLN A 68 -17.22 -12.30 3.71
C GLN A 68 -18.14 -11.25 4.38
N ILE A 69 -17.93 -10.95 5.66
CA ILE A 69 -18.73 -9.94 6.37
C ILE A 69 -18.48 -8.54 5.78
N LEU A 70 -17.21 -8.19 5.57
CA LEU A 70 -16.83 -6.89 4.99
C LEU A 70 -17.42 -6.67 3.59
N ALA A 71 -17.63 -7.74 2.81
CA ALA A 71 -18.21 -7.68 1.47
C ALA A 71 -19.74 -7.45 1.42
N ARG A 72 -20.44 -7.44 2.56
CA ARG A 72 -21.91 -7.26 2.61
C ARG A 72 -22.32 -5.81 2.38
N ARG A 73 -23.55 -5.60 1.89
CA ARG A 73 -24.16 -4.26 1.78
C ARG A 73 -24.61 -3.67 3.12
N GLN A 74 -24.92 -4.51 4.10
CA GLN A 74 -25.42 -4.11 5.42
C GLN A 74 -24.77 -4.98 6.50
N LYS A 75 -24.60 -4.41 7.71
CA LYS A 75 -23.93 -5.07 8.85
C LYS A 75 -22.55 -5.62 8.47
N ASN A 76 -21.75 -4.78 7.82
CA ASN A 76 -20.43 -5.10 7.28
C ASN A 76 -19.29 -4.82 8.25
N ASN A 77 -19.58 -4.48 9.50
CA ASN A 77 -18.57 -4.27 10.55
C ASN A 77 -18.47 -5.56 11.38
N PRO A 78 -17.46 -6.43 11.12
CA PRO A 78 -17.26 -7.63 11.91
C PRO A 78 -16.84 -7.26 13.34
N VAL A 79 -17.39 -7.99 14.31
CA VAL A 79 -16.92 -7.98 15.70
C VAL A 79 -16.27 -9.34 15.96
N LEU A 80 -15.06 -9.32 16.54
CA LEU A 80 -14.21 -10.47 16.80
C LEU A 80 -14.08 -10.71 18.29
#